data_AF-A0A1T4RZP5-F1
#
_entry.id   AF-A0A1T4RZP5-F1
#
_cell.length_a   1.000
_cell.length_b   1.000
_cell.length_c   1.000
_cell.angle_alpha   90.00
_cell.angle_beta   90.00
_cell.angle_gamma   90.00
#
_symmetry.space_group_name_H-M   'P 1'
#
loop_
_entity.id
_entity.type
_entity.pdbx_description
1 polymer ?
#
loop_
_entity_poly.entity_id
_entity_poly.type
_entity_poly.pdbx_seq_one_letter_code
_entity_poly.pdbx_strand_id
1 'polypeptide(L)'
;MKIILTSQQKQQLEQMHDSTRDGRVRDRIKAVLLASEGWSQAMISQALRIHESTVARHLSDYVLSEKLKPENGGSQSRLSAGQTMQLIEHL
;
A
#
# COMPACT_ATOMS: atom_id res chain seq x y z
N MET A 1 8.36 -0.39 -16.25
CA MET A 1 8.05 0.96 -15.75
C MET A 1 9.27 1.48 -15.02
N LYS A 2 9.73 2.72 -15.29
CA LYS A 2 10.91 3.29 -14.63
C LYS A 2 10.44 4.33 -13.62
N ILE A 3 10.73 4.10 -12.34
CA ILE A 3 10.48 5.07 -11.26
C ILE A 3 11.82 5.76 -10.97
N ILE A 4 11.81 7.08 -10.90
CA ILE A 4 12.97 7.87 -10.51
C ILE A 4 12.63 8.53 -9.19
N LEU A 5 13.39 8.21 -8.14
CA LEU A 5 13.24 8.81 -6.82
C LEU A 5 14.41 9.76 -6.57
N THR A 6 14.12 10.89 -5.93
CA THR A 6 15.17 11.71 -5.33
C THR A 6 15.72 11.01 -4.08
N SER A 7 16.92 11.40 -3.65
CA SER A 7 17.50 10.88 -2.39
C SER A 7 16.59 11.13 -1.19
N GLN A 8 15.89 12.27 -1.16
CA GLN A 8 14.93 12.59 -0.10
C GLN A 8 13.70 11.69 -0.14
N GLN A 9 13.12 11.43 -1.33
CA GLN A 9 11.99 10.51 -1.46
C GLN A 9 12.37 9.09 -1.04
N LYS A 10 13.58 8.64 -1.41
CA LYS A 10 14.10 7.33 -1.00
C LYS A 10 14.19 7.23 0.52
N GLN A 11 14.81 8.23 1.16
CA GLN A 11 14.95 8.28 2.61
C GLN A 11 13.58 8.31 3.33
N GLN A 12 12.61 9.07 2.80
CA GLN A 12 11.27 9.13 3.36
C GLN A 12 10.55 7.78 3.27
N LEU A 13 10.66 7.09 2.13
CA LEU A 13 10.10 5.75 1.96
C LEU A 13 10.75 4.74 2.93
N GLU A 14 12.07 4.78 3.10
CA GLU A 14 12.78 3.94 4.05
C GLU A 14 12.32 4.18 5.50
N GLN A 15 12.15 5.44 5.93
CA GLN A 15 11.60 5.79 7.24
C GLN A 15 10.15 5.31 7.42
N MET A 16 9.32 5.45 6.38
CA MET A 16 7.93 4.96 6.40
C MET A 16 7.88 3.43 6.49
N HIS A 17 8.78 2.74 5.81
CA HIS A 17 8.89 1.28 5.86
C HIS A 17 9.26 0.79 7.25
N ASP A 18 10.20 1.47 7.91
CA ASP A 18 10.68 1.10 9.26
C ASP A 18 9.62 1.34 10.34
N SER A 19 8.82 2.41 10.21
CA SER A 19 7.80 2.79 11.19
C SER A 19 6.45 2.08 11.04
N THR A 20 6.08 1.64 9.83
CA THR A 20 4.75 1.06 9.59
C THR A 20 4.65 -0.41 10.00
N ARG A 21 3.58 -0.76 10.71
CA ARG A 21 3.27 -2.15 11.07
C ARG A 21 2.48 -2.90 10.00
N ASP A 22 1.80 -2.18 9.11
CA ASP A 22 1.01 -2.79 8.04
C ASP A 22 1.94 -3.38 6.96
N GLY A 23 1.98 -4.71 6.88
CA GLY A 23 2.77 -5.44 5.88
C GLY A 23 2.43 -5.06 4.43
N ARG A 24 1.18 -4.70 4.16
CA ARG A 24 0.72 -4.30 2.82
C ARG A 24 1.35 -2.97 2.40
N VAL A 25 1.52 -2.06 3.35
CA VAL A 25 2.22 -0.78 3.14
C VAL A 25 3.70 -1.03 2.92
N ARG A 26 4.32 -1.90 3.72
CA ARG A 26 5.74 -2.26 3.56
C ARG A 26 6.02 -2.84 2.18
N ASP A 27 5.18 -3.75 1.68
CA ASP A 27 5.41 -4.37 0.37
C ASP A 27 5.20 -3.41 -0.79
N ARG A 28 4.26 -2.46 -0.67
CA ARG A 28 4.12 -1.34 -1.62
C ARG A 28 5.38 -0.47 -1.64
N ILE A 29 5.91 -0.11 -0.47
CA ILE A 29 7.15 0.68 -0.37
C ILE A 29 8.34 -0.06 -0.98
N LYS A 30 8.55 -1.34 -0.63
CA LYS A 30 9.63 -2.15 -1.19
C LYS A 30 9.54 -2.25 -2.71
N ALA A 31 8.33 -2.45 -3.25
CA ALA A 31 8.14 -2.50 -4.71
C ALA A 31 8.63 -1.21 -5.39
N VAL A 32 8.28 -0.05 -4.84
CA VAL A 32 8.69 1.26 -5.35
C VAL A 32 10.21 1.44 -5.27
N LEU A 33 10.82 1.13 -4.12
CA LEU A 33 12.27 1.23 -3.91
C LEU A 33 13.03 0.33 -4.89
N LEU A 34 12.68 -0.96 -4.94
CA LEU A 34 13.34 -1.93 -5.83
C LEU A 34 13.17 -1.57 -7.31
N ALA A 35 12.00 -1.07 -7.71
CA ALA A 35 11.78 -0.59 -9.07
C ALA A 35 12.65 0.64 -9.40
N SER A 36 12.85 1.55 -8.44
CA SER A 36 13.77 2.69 -8.60
C SER A 36 15.24 2.27 -8.69
N GLU A 37 15.58 1.12 -8.09
CA GLU A 37 16.91 0.48 -8.13
C GLU A 37 17.12 -0.39 -9.37
N GLY A 38 16.14 -0.44 -10.29
CA GLY A 38 16.25 -1.13 -11.57
C GLY A 38 15.82 -2.60 -11.55
N TRP A 39 15.19 -3.09 -10.49
CA TRP A 39 14.65 -4.45 -10.46
C TRP A 39 13.45 -4.57 -11.41
N SER A 40 13.38 -5.69 -12.13
CA SER A 40 12.21 -6.00 -12.96
C SER A 40 11.00 -6.36 -12.10
N GLN A 41 9.79 -6.19 -12.65
CA GLN A 41 8.55 -6.57 -11.94
C GLN A 41 8.55 -8.06 -11.57
N ALA A 42 9.10 -8.93 -12.43
CA ALA A 42 9.31 -10.34 -12.15
C ALA A 42 10.27 -10.58 -10.97
N MET A 43 11.39 -9.85 -10.88
CA MET A 43 12.32 -9.95 -9.73
C MET A 43 11.65 -9.50 -8.43
N ILE A 44 10.91 -8.39 -8.47
CA ILE A 44 10.18 -7.86 -7.30
C ILE A 44 9.09 -8.85 -6.87
N SER A 45 8.32 -9.38 -7.83
CA SER A 45 7.31 -10.43 -7.62
C SER A 45 7.90 -11.63 -6.90
N GLN A 46 9.04 -12.11 -7.38
CA GLN A 46 9.75 -13.24 -6.78
C GLN A 46 10.27 -12.93 -5.38
N ALA A 47 10.84 -11.74 -5.16
CA ALA A 47 11.41 -11.34 -3.87
C ALA A 47 10.33 -11.11 -2.79
N LEU A 48 9.22 -10.49 -3.16
CA LEU A 48 8.11 -10.19 -2.25
C LEU A 48 7.07 -11.32 -2.15
N ARG A 49 7.17 -12.35 -3.00
CA ARG A 49 6.21 -13.47 -3.09
C ARG A 49 4.78 -13.01 -3.32
N ILE A 50 4.60 -12.03 -4.19
CA ILE A 50 3.30 -11.53 -4.64
C ILE A 50 3.22 -11.59 -6.16
N HIS A 51 2.02 -11.78 -6.72
CA HIS A 51 1.86 -11.91 -8.16
C HIS A 51 2.36 -10.67 -8.92
N GLU A 52 2.98 -10.87 -10.09
CA GLU A 52 3.59 -9.79 -10.88
C GLU A 52 2.59 -8.69 -11.25
N SER A 53 1.34 -9.04 -11.57
CA SER A 53 0.28 -8.05 -11.81
C SER A 53 -0.04 -7.18 -10.58
N THR A 54 0.18 -7.69 -9.37
CA THR A 54 0.04 -6.91 -8.14
C THR A 54 1.18 -5.93 -7.99
N VAL A 55 2.41 -6.32 -8.32
CA VAL A 55 3.56 -5.41 -8.42
C VAL A 55 3.27 -4.31 -9.42
N ALA A 56 2.84 -4.67 -10.64
CA ALA A 56 2.49 -3.71 -11.69
C ALA A 56 1.48 -2.67 -11.20
N ARG A 57 0.40 -3.11 -10.54
CA ARG A 57 -0.60 -2.23 -9.94
C ARG A 57 -0.02 -1.34 -8.85
N HIS A 58 0.80 -1.86 -7.95
CA HIS A 58 1.42 -1.06 -6.87
C HIS A 58 2.32 0.06 -7.43
N LEU A 59 3.09 -0.24 -8.46
CA LEU A 59 3.94 0.76 -9.13
C LEU A 59 3.10 1.82 -9.84
N SER A 60 2.04 1.42 -10.54
CA SER A 60 1.10 2.35 -11.17
C SER A 60 0.41 3.25 -10.15
N ASP A 61 -0.15 2.68 -9.07
CA ASP A 61 -0.79 3.41 -7.97
C ASP A 61 0.15 4.49 -7.39
N TYR A 62 1.42 4.15 -7.19
CA TYR A 62 2.43 5.08 -6.68
C TYR A 62 2.75 6.21 -7.67
N VAL A 63 2.93 5.90 -8.96
CA VAL A 63 3.23 6.94 -9.96
C VAL A 63 2.04 7.87 -10.21
N LEU A 64 0.81 7.36 -10.11
CA LEU A 64 -0.39 8.17 -10.30
C LEU A 64 -0.74 9.06 -9.10
N SER A 65 -0.45 8.61 -7.88
CA SER A 65 -1.02 9.25 -6.67
C SER A 65 -0.19 9.10 -5.39
N GLU A 66 1.05 8.59 -5.49
CA GLU A 66 1.91 8.26 -4.35
C GLU A 66 1.25 7.29 -3.35
N LYS A 67 0.30 6.47 -3.82
CA LYS A 67 -0.51 5.59 -2.98
C LYS A 67 0.28 4.41 -2.41
N LEU A 68 0.57 4.49 -1.12
CA LEU A 68 1.26 3.45 -0.35
C LEU A 68 0.35 2.65 0.59
N LYS A 69 -0.89 3.11 0.82
CA LYS A 69 -1.85 2.44 1.71
C LYS A 69 -3.01 1.83 0.93
N PRO A 70 -3.51 0.65 1.33
CA PRO A 70 -4.80 0.17 0.86
C PRO A 70 -5.92 1.09 1.38
N GLU A 71 -6.91 1.35 0.54
CA GLU A 71 -8.13 2.10 0.93
C GLU A 71 -9.22 1.15 1.39
N ASN A 72 -8.83 0.08 2.09
CA ASN A 72 -9.78 -0.88 2.62
C ASN A 72 -10.52 -0.22 3.78
N GLY A 73 -11.65 0.40 3.50
CA GLY A 73 -12.61 0.88 4.49
C GLY A 73 -13.63 -0.21 4.84
N GLY A 74 -14.31 -0.04 5.96
CA GLY A 74 -15.51 -0.82 6.27
C GLY A 74 -16.62 -0.53 5.25
N SER A 75 -17.55 -1.48 5.10
CA SER A 75 -18.80 -1.18 4.40
C SER A 75 -19.57 -0.10 5.15
N GLN A 76 -20.31 0.72 4.42
CA GLN A 76 -21.31 1.60 5.02
C GLN A 76 -22.32 0.74 5.80
N SER A 77 -22.63 1.15 7.03
CA SER A 77 -23.64 0.46 7.84
C SER A 77 -24.97 0.50 7.11
N ARG A 78 -25.66 -0.63 7.08
CA ARG A 78 -27.06 -0.71 6.61
C ARG A 78 -28.07 -0.43 7.72
N LEU A 79 -27.61 -0.21 8.95
CA LEU A 79 -28.47 0.07 10.08
C LEU A 79 -29.03 1.49 9.97
N SER A 80 -30.32 1.62 10.26
CA SER A 80 -30.90 2.94 10.51
C SER A 80 -30.31 3.55 11.77
N ALA A 81 -30.54 4.85 11.98
CA ALA A 81 -30.13 5.53 13.21
C ALA A 81 -30.70 4.84 14.47
N GLY A 82 -31.96 4.39 14.43
CA GLY A 82 -32.60 3.68 15.54
C GLY A 82 -31.94 2.33 15.84
N GLN A 83 -31.65 1.54 14.80
CA GLN A 83 -30.96 0.25 14.94
C GLN A 83 -29.52 0.42 15.45
N THR A 84 -28.85 1.50 15.04
CA THR A 84 -27.50 1.83 15.52
C THR A 84 -27.53 2.15 17.02
N MET A 85 -28.51 2.94 17.48
CA MET A 85 -28.67 3.24 18.92
C MET A 85 -28.98 1.99 19.74
N GLN A 86 -29.89 1.14 19.26
CA GLN A 86 -30.19 -0.14 19.93
C GLN A 86 -28.96 -1.03 20.05
N LEU A 87 -28.13 -1.12 18.99
CA LEU A 87 -26.90 -1.89 19.04
C LEU A 87 -25.89 -1.33 20.05
N ILE A 88 -25.73 0.00 20.11
CA ILE A 88 -24.81 0.65 21.07
C ILE A 88 -25.26 0.41 22.52
N GLU A 89 -26.56 0.40 22.79
CA GLU A 89 -27.10 0.13 24.14
C GLU A 89 -26.80 -1.32 24.62
N HIS A 90 -26.55 -2.25 23.70
CA HIS A 90 -26.27 -3.65 23.99
C HIS A 90 -24.78 -4.02 24.04
N LEU A 91 -23.86 -3.07 23.83
CA LEU A 91 -22.40 -3.26 23.85
C LEU A 91 -21.77 -2.67 25.13
#